data_AF-A0A182S9J6-F1
#
_entry.id   AF-A0A182S9J6-F1
#
_cell.length_a   1.000
_cell.length_b   1.000
_cell.length_c   1.000
_cell.angle_alpha   90.00
_cell.angle_beta   90.00
_cell.angle_gamma   90.00
#
_symmetry.space_group_name_H-M   'P 1'
#
loop_
_entity.id
_entity.type
_entity.pdbx_description
1 polymer ?
#
loop_
_entity_poly.entity_id
_entity_poly.type
_entity_poly.pdbx_seq_one_letter_code
_entity_poly.pdbx_strand_id
1 'polypeptide(L)'
;MAQEQIVHWIDMDDGDNIQNFDNINDEDDGAETSLDNAQETQDEEESFMEKIRKWALKTYQTHQALNSLLAILRAETNHKLPKDARTLLRTNRTENEIVPITGGEFWYPGIRSVLNNHFRNIQPRMNSFSLNFSVDGLPLHKSTRKQFWPILMSIQEMPEVPVLMVGNFFGESKPHSTEEYLRPLVNELNELMQNSIVIANKTIEVRVRAFIADSPARAFIKG
;
A
#
# COMPACT_ATOMS: atom_id res chain seq x y z
N MET A 1 34.58 18.45 16.99
CA MET A 1 33.78 19.47 17.68
C MET A 1 33.43 20.55 16.67
N ALA A 2 32.14 20.80 16.46
CA ALA A 2 31.58 21.97 15.78
C ALA A 2 30.13 22.07 16.27
N GLN A 3 29.67 23.26 16.65
CA GLN A 3 28.31 23.53 17.12
C GLN A 3 27.84 24.85 16.51
N GLU A 4 26.65 24.84 15.91
CA GLU A 4 25.78 25.97 15.51
C GLU A 4 24.50 25.28 14.97
N GLN A 5 23.23 25.47 15.41
CA GLN A 5 22.51 26.54 16.13
C GLN A 5 22.36 27.85 15.32
N ILE A 6 21.20 28.54 15.23
CA ILE A 6 19.78 28.28 15.64
C ILE A 6 18.96 27.97 14.32
N VAL A 7 17.72 28.30 13.89
CA VAL A 7 16.48 29.07 14.23
C VAL A 7 15.34 28.30 13.50
N HIS A 8 14.32 27.72 14.16
CA HIS A 8 13.09 28.29 14.73
C HIS A 8 12.29 29.22 13.80
N TRP A 9 11.11 28.76 13.35
CA TRP A 9 10.06 29.58 12.73
C TRP A 9 8.68 29.00 13.06
N ILE A 10 8.17 29.36 14.24
CA ILE A 10 6.75 29.58 14.49
C ILE A 10 6.68 31.02 14.99
N ASP A 11 5.84 31.83 14.35
CA ASP A 11 5.12 32.93 15.00
C ASP A 11 3.87 33.22 14.14
N MET A 12 2.81 33.67 14.82
CA MET A 12 1.62 34.28 14.21
C MET A 12 1.84 35.79 14.20
N ASP A 13 1.20 36.53 13.29
CA ASP A 13 0.56 37.79 13.72
C ASP A 13 -0.61 38.25 12.82
N ASP A 14 -1.32 39.22 13.37
CA ASP A 14 -2.56 39.90 12.96
C ASP A 14 -2.79 40.22 11.46
N GLY A 15 -4.03 40.00 11.03
CA GLY A 15 -5.03 41.08 11.06
C GLY A 15 -5.28 41.90 9.78
N ASP A 16 -6.54 41.89 9.33
CA ASP A 16 -7.21 43.09 8.80
C ASP A 16 -8.72 43.05 9.14
N ASN A 17 -9.42 44.19 9.07
CA ASN A 17 -10.68 44.44 9.80
C ASN A 17 -11.80 45.00 8.89
N ILE A 18 -12.89 45.51 9.50
CA ILE A 18 -14.00 46.31 8.93
C ILE A 18 -14.94 45.45 8.03
N GLN A 19 -16.28 45.40 8.18
CA GLN A 19 -17.22 46.42 8.68
C GLN A 19 -18.35 45.88 9.58
N ASN A 20 -18.70 46.64 10.61
CA ASN A 20 -20.02 46.58 11.26
C ASN A 20 -21.13 47.07 10.31
N PHE A 21 -22.34 46.54 10.50
CA PHE A 21 -23.58 47.28 10.31
C PHE A 21 -24.56 46.87 11.43
N ASP A 22 -24.95 47.81 12.29
CA ASP A 22 -25.78 47.57 13.48
C ASP A 22 -27.27 47.96 13.24
N ASN A 23 -28.18 47.20 13.87
CA ASN A 23 -29.61 47.50 14.11
C ASN A 23 -30.53 47.54 12.85
N ILE A 24 -31.83 47.22 12.92
CA ILE A 24 -32.81 47.36 14.02
C ILE A 24 -33.67 46.09 14.22
N ASN A 25 -34.19 45.97 15.45
CA ASN A 25 -35.24 45.10 16.01
C ASN A 25 -36.31 44.50 15.07
N ASP A 26 -36.91 43.37 15.49
CA ASP A 26 -38.25 43.40 16.13
C ASP A 26 -38.45 42.18 17.06
N GLU A 27 -39.39 42.29 18.01
CA GLU A 27 -39.74 41.26 19.01
C GLU A 27 -40.96 40.44 18.56
N ASP A 28 -40.96 39.12 18.78
CA ASP A 28 -42.19 38.30 18.84
C ASP A 28 -41.99 37.10 19.79
N ASP A 29 -43.09 36.61 20.37
CA ASP A 29 -43.10 35.64 21.48
C ASP A 29 -43.75 34.30 21.05
N GLY A 30 -43.10 33.18 21.38
CA GLY A 30 -43.53 31.85 20.92
C GLY A 30 -42.73 30.70 21.51
N ALA A 31 -43.39 29.83 22.28
CA ALA A 31 -42.73 28.86 23.15
C ALA A 31 -42.52 27.45 22.55
N GLU A 32 -41.42 26.84 23.00
CA GLU A 32 -41.26 25.41 23.34
C GLU A 32 -40.96 24.31 22.30
N THR A 33 -40.22 23.31 22.81
CA THR A 33 -40.00 21.93 22.32
C THR A 33 -39.07 21.61 21.13
N SER A 34 -37.78 21.56 21.46
CA SER A 34 -36.93 20.35 21.36
C SER A 34 -36.86 19.55 20.04
N LEU A 35 -35.68 19.56 19.41
CA LEU A 35 -34.67 18.48 19.61
C LEU A 35 -33.39 18.80 18.82
N ASP A 36 -32.29 19.07 19.52
CA ASP A 36 -30.97 19.02 18.89
C ASP A 36 -30.67 17.58 18.49
N ASN A 37 -30.57 17.35 17.18
CA ASN A 37 -30.12 16.08 16.63
C ASN A 37 -28.95 16.33 15.66
N ALA A 38 -28.00 17.16 16.13
CA ALA A 38 -26.66 17.18 15.58
C ALA A 38 -26.12 15.75 15.62
N GLN A 39 -25.93 15.14 14.45
CA GLN A 39 -25.38 13.79 14.38
C GLN A 39 -23.93 13.82 14.82
N GLU A 40 -23.69 13.54 16.11
CA GLU A 40 -22.39 13.10 16.60
C GLU A 40 -22.00 11.85 15.81
N THR A 41 -21.21 12.04 14.75
CA THR A 41 -20.42 10.96 14.17
C THR A 41 -19.46 10.50 15.25
N GLN A 42 -19.82 9.41 15.93
CA GLN A 42 -18.94 8.76 16.90
C GLN A 42 -17.72 8.21 16.15
N ASP A 43 -16.69 9.06 16.04
CA ASP A 43 -15.36 8.66 15.61
C ASP A 43 -14.85 7.61 16.63
N GLU A 44 -14.94 6.33 16.25
CA GLU A 44 -14.35 5.24 17.03
C GLU A 44 -12.85 5.51 17.20
N GLU A 45 -12.46 5.95 18.40
CA GLU A 45 -11.13 6.56 18.59
C GLU A 45 -10.03 5.59 18.21
N GLU A 46 -9.30 5.91 17.13
CA GLU A 46 -8.46 4.92 16.45
C GLU A 46 -7.42 4.35 17.42
N SER A 47 -7.46 3.02 17.62
CA SER A 47 -6.59 2.35 18.58
C SER A 47 -5.11 2.70 18.35
N PHE A 48 -4.36 2.91 19.44
CA PHE A 48 -2.91 3.18 19.38
C PHE A 48 -2.14 2.17 18.51
N MET A 49 -2.55 0.90 18.51
CA MET A 49 -1.97 -0.14 17.64
C MET A 49 -2.22 0.15 16.15
N GLU A 50 -3.41 0.67 15.80
CA GLU A 50 -3.78 1.02 14.43
C GLU A 50 -3.08 2.31 13.97
N LYS A 51 -3.01 3.33 14.83
CA LYS A 51 -2.22 4.56 14.60
C LYS A 51 -0.77 4.23 14.21
N ILE A 52 -0.09 3.34 14.97
CA ILE A 52 1.27 2.86 14.64
C ILE A 52 1.28 2.03 13.36
N ARG A 53 0.30 1.13 13.15
CA ARG A 53 0.22 0.28 11.95
C ARG A 53 0.08 1.11 10.67
N LYS A 54 -0.80 2.11 10.66
CA LYS A 54 -0.99 3.04 9.54
C LYS A 54 0.26 3.90 9.31
N TRP A 55 0.92 4.41 10.36
CA TRP A 55 2.21 5.11 10.24
C TRP A 55 3.29 4.23 9.59
N ALA A 56 3.44 2.99 10.07
CA ALA A 56 4.47 2.06 9.59
C ALA A 56 4.28 1.68 8.12
N LEU A 57 3.02 1.50 7.69
CA LEU A 57 2.64 1.27 6.30
C LEU A 57 2.86 2.52 5.44
N LYS A 58 2.38 3.69 5.89
CA LYS A 58 2.48 4.99 5.18
C LYS A 58 3.93 5.46 4.98
N THR A 59 4.85 5.01 5.85
CA THR A 59 6.28 5.39 5.81
C THR A 59 7.21 4.22 5.50
N TYR A 60 6.65 3.07 5.06
CA TYR A 60 7.37 1.89 4.56
C TYR A 60 8.50 1.38 5.49
N GLN A 61 8.22 1.36 6.79
CA GLN A 61 9.19 0.98 7.82
C GLN A 61 9.66 -0.46 7.67
N THR A 62 10.96 -0.69 7.82
CA THR A 62 11.53 -2.04 7.81
C THR A 62 11.07 -2.83 9.04
N HIS A 63 10.95 -4.15 8.91
CA HIS A 63 10.61 -5.01 10.06
C HIS A 63 11.61 -4.86 11.22
N GLN A 64 12.89 -4.57 10.93
CA GLN A 64 13.89 -4.32 11.96
C GLN A 64 13.62 -3.02 12.72
N ALA A 65 13.42 -1.90 12.02
CA ALA A 65 13.09 -0.62 12.65
C ALA A 65 11.78 -0.70 13.45
N LEU A 66 10.77 -1.36 12.88
CA LEU A 66 9.46 -1.54 13.52
C LEU A 66 9.54 -2.47 14.74
N ASN A 67 10.35 -3.52 14.71
CA ASN A 67 10.62 -4.37 15.89
C ASN A 67 11.36 -3.59 17.00
N SER A 68 12.35 -2.77 16.65
CA SER A 68 13.04 -1.90 17.61
C SER A 68 12.10 -0.89 18.27
N LEU A 69 11.23 -0.24 17.48
CA LEU A 69 10.22 0.67 18.02
C LEU A 69 9.19 -0.06 18.89
N LEU A 70 8.70 -1.24 18.46
CA LEU A 70 7.82 -2.09 19.26
C LEU A 70 8.47 -2.57 20.56
N ALA A 71 9.79 -2.76 20.61
CA ALA A 71 10.48 -3.07 21.85
C ALA A 71 10.43 -1.90 22.84
N ILE A 72 10.70 -0.67 22.37
CA ILE A 72 10.65 0.56 23.18
C ILE A 72 9.22 0.83 23.66
N LEU A 73 8.24 0.87 22.76
CA LEU A 73 6.84 1.19 23.10
C LEU A 73 6.20 0.16 24.05
N ARG A 74 6.73 -1.07 24.11
CA ARG A 74 6.30 -2.11 25.06
C ARG A 74 7.04 -2.07 26.41
N ALA A 75 8.08 -1.25 26.55
CA ALA A 75 8.74 -0.96 27.82
C ALA A 75 8.17 0.33 28.43
N GLU A 76 8.01 1.37 27.62
CA GLU A 76 7.61 2.71 28.07
C GLU A 76 6.09 2.95 28.13
N THR A 77 5.25 2.03 27.63
CA THR A 77 3.78 2.22 27.62
C THR A 77 3.00 0.99 28.07
N ASN A 78 1.81 1.23 28.63
CA ASN A 78 0.87 0.19 29.05
C ASN A 78 0.08 -0.45 27.88
N HIS A 79 0.36 -0.09 26.63
CA HIS A 79 -0.38 -0.62 25.48
C HIS A 79 0.06 -2.04 25.11
N LYS A 80 -0.93 -2.93 24.89
CA LYS A 80 -0.72 -4.34 24.51
C LYS A 80 -0.28 -4.48 23.04
N LEU A 81 0.93 -4.04 22.73
CA LEU A 81 1.55 -4.14 21.40
C LEU A 81 2.22 -5.51 21.17
N PRO A 82 2.24 -6.02 19.93
CA PRO A 82 2.91 -7.27 19.57
C PRO A 82 4.44 -7.14 19.62
N LYS A 83 5.14 -8.27 19.76
CA LYS A 83 6.61 -8.31 19.71
C LYS A 83 7.20 -8.26 18.29
N ASP A 84 6.38 -8.54 17.27
CA ASP A 84 6.82 -8.75 15.88
C ASP A 84 6.01 -7.88 14.91
N ALA A 85 6.72 -7.18 14.03
CA ALA A 85 6.21 -6.38 12.92
C ALA A 85 5.16 -7.12 12.07
N ARG A 86 5.35 -8.42 11.80
CA ARG A 86 4.41 -9.25 11.02
C ARG A 86 3.05 -9.36 11.70
N THR A 87 3.03 -9.45 13.03
CA THR A 87 1.80 -9.47 13.83
C THR A 87 1.15 -8.09 13.89
N LEU A 88 1.94 -7.01 13.99
CA LEU A 88 1.41 -5.65 13.93
C LEU A 88 0.77 -5.37 12.55
N LEU A 89 1.50 -5.61 11.47
CA LEU A 89 1.08 -5.29 10.10
C LEU A 89 -0.08 -6.18 9.61
N ARG A 90 -0.37 -7.29 10.31
CA ARG A 90 -1.44 -8.26 9.97
C ARG A 90 -1.34 -8.75 8.52
N THR A 91 -0.13 -9.16 8.10
CA THR A 91 0.12 -9.66 6.74
C THR A 91 -0.78 -10.86 6.46
N ASN A 92 -1.75 -10.70 5.54
CA ASN A 92 -2.62 -11.80 5.16
C ASN A 92 -1.80 -12.92 4.53
N ARG A 93 -1.99 -14.15 5.00
CA ARG A 93 -1.60 -15.35 4.26
C ARG A 93 -2.71 -15.62 3.27
N THR A 94 -2.50 -15.27 2.01
CA THR A 94 -3.43 -15.61 0.93
C THR A 94 -3.32 -17.11 0.65
N GLU A 95 -4.46 -17.77 0.46
CA GLU A 95 -4.55 -19.23 0.20
C GLU A 95 -4.18 -19.58 -1.26
N ASN A 96 -3.31 -18.77 -1.86
CA ASN A 96 -2.85 -18.94 -3.23
C ASN A 96 -1.75 -20.00 -3.24
N GLU A 97 -2.14 -21.21 -3.65
CA GLU A 97 -1.28 -22.41 -3.69
C GLU A 97 -0.07 -22.23 -4.62
N ILE A 98 1.00 -22.98 -4.35
CA ILE A 98 2.18 -23.07 -5.21
C ILE A 98 1.90 -24.19 -6.22
N VAL A 99 1.71 -23.83 -7.48
CA VAL A 99 1.38 -24.78 -8.56
C VAL A 99 2.64 -25.23 -9.31
N PRO A 100 2.76 -26.50 -9.71
CA PRO A 100 3.84 -26.94 -10.59
C PRO A 100 3.62 -26.40 -12.01
N ILE A 101 4.67 -25.88 -12.64
CA ILE A 101 4.69 -25.51 -14.07
C ILE A 101 5.95 -26.05 -14.74
N THR A 102 6.02 -26.02 -16.07
CA THR A 102 7.14 -26.59 -16.82
C THR A 102 8.45 -25.89 -16.47
N GLY A 103 9.32 -26.63 -15.77
CA GLY A 103 10.64 -26.18 -15.29
C GLY A 103 10.74 -25.95 -13.78
N GLY A 104 9.64 -25.97 -13.01
CA GLY A 104 9.67 -25.72 -11.56
C GLY A 104 8.31 -25.45 -10.90
N GLU A 105 8.31 -24.57 -9.91
CA GLU A 105 7.16 -24.20 -9.08
C GLU A 105 6.77 -22.74 -9.32
N PHE A 106 5.47 -22.41 -9.32
CA PHE A 106 4.98 -21.05 -9.53
C PHE A 106 3.95 -20.65 -8.48
N TRP A 107 4.14 -19.46 -7.92
CA TRP A 107 3.22 -18.83 -6.98
C TRP A 107 2.71 -17.53 -7.59
N TYR A 108 1.42 -17.45 -7.89
CA TYR A 108 0.79 -16.27 -8.46
C TYR A 108 -0.29 -15.71 -7.52
N PRO A 109 0.06 -14.79 -6.59
CA PRO A 109 -0.94 -14.19 -5.73
C PRO A 109 -1.90 -13.23 -6.45
N GLY A 110 -1.49 -12.67 -7.60
CA GLY A 110 -2.30 -11.79 -8.42
C GLY A 110 -2.29 -10.31 -8.01
N ILE A 111 -2.43 -9.45 -9.01
CA ILE A 111 -2.48 -8.00 -8.88
C ILE A 111 -3.60 -7.58 -7.91
N ARG A 112 -4.81 -8.13 -8.09
CA ARG A 112 -6.01 -7.81 -7.31
C ARG A 112 -5.81 -8.12 -5.83
N SER A 113 -5.21 -9.27 -5.52
CA SER A 113 -4.91 -9.68 -4.14
C SER A 113 -3.84 -8.82 -3.50
N VAL A 114 -2.75 -8.56 -4.23
CA VAL A 114 -1.61 -7.78 -3.76
C VAL A 114 -1.97 -6.32 -3.52
N LEU A 115 -2.72 -5.68 -4.42
CA LEU A 115 -3.24 -4.32 -4.25
C LEU A 115 -4.22 -4.24 -3.07
N ASN A 116 -5.18 -5.16 -2.96
CA ASN A 116 -6.13 -5.18 -1.84
C ASN A 116 -5.44 -5.41 -0.48
N ASN A 117 -4.39 -6.21 -0.42
CA ASN A 117 -3.60 -6.40 0.80
C ASN A 117 -2.75 -5.16 1.13
N HIS A 118 -2.18 -4.47 0.14
CA HIS A 118 -1.41 -3.24 0.34
C HIS A 118 -2.29 -2.09 0.85
N PHE A 119 -3.41 -1.82 0.17
CA PHE A 119 -4.32 -0.71 0.47
C PHE A 119 -5.42 -1.08 1.49
N ARG A 120 -5.34 -2.24 2.16
CA ARG A 120 -6.34 -2.76 3.11
C ARG A 120 -6.80 -1.75 4.17
N ASN A 121 -5.91 -0.85 4.58
CA ASN A 121 -6.09 0.05 5.72
C ASN A 121 -5.87 1.53 5.34
N ILE A 122 -5.61 1.82 4.05
CA ILE A 122 -5.30 3.13 3.51
C ILE A 122 -5.91 3.18 2.11
N GLN A 123 -6.96 3.97 1.89
CA GLN A 123 -7.59 4.09 0.58
C GLN A 123 -6.62 4.71 -0.45
N PRO A 124 -6.58 4.24 -1.71
CA PRO A 124 -5.74 4.84 -2.75
C PRO A 124 -6.07 6.31 -2.99
N ARG A 125 -5.04 7.17 -3.03
CA ARG A 125 -5.18 8.60 -3.38
C ARG A 125 -5.71 8.77 -4.80
N MET A 126 -5.12 8.03 -5.74
CA MET A 126 -5.44 8.12 -7.17
C MET A 126 -6.73 7.40 -7.53
N ASN A 127 -7.28 7.70 -8.71
CA ASN A 127 -8.45 7.03 -9.29
C ASN A 127 -8.07 6.07 -10.43
N SER A 128 -6.78 6.04 -10.80
CA SER A 128 -6.22 5.18 -11.84
C SER A 128 -4.80 4.77 -11.46
N PHE A 129 -4.37 3.59 -11.91
CA PHE A 129 -3.01 3.07 -11.78
C PHE A 129 -2.45 2.68 -13.15
N SER A 130 -1.36 3.32 -13.57
CA SER A 130 -0.57 2.91 -14.72
C SER A 130 0.57 2.00 -14.23
N LEU A 131 0.38 0.68 -14.39
CA LEU A 131 1.24 -0.35 -13.85
C LEU A 131 2.48 -0.57 -14.73
N ASN A 132 3.66 -0.47 -14.12
CA ASN A 132 4.91 -0.96 -14.71
C ASN A 132 5.17 -2.37 -14.16
N PHE A 133 5.44 -3.34 -15.03
CA PHE A 133 5.87 -4.68 -14.63
C PHE A 133 7.36 -4.87 -14.86
N SER A 134 8.01 -5.67 -14.02
CA SER A 134 9.41 -6.09 -14.20
C SER A 134 9.56 -7.60 -14.03
N VAL A 135 10.36 -8.22 -14.89
CA VAL A 135 10.68 -9.66 -14.87
C VAL A 135 12.17 -9.82 -15.13
N ASP A 136 12.85 -10.56 -14.24
CA ASP A 136 14.28 -10.85 -14.30
C ASP A 136 14.59 -12.18 -13.59
N GLY A 137 15.77 -12.76 -13.82
CA GLY A 137 16.24 -13.98 -13.16
C GLY A 137 17.16 -13.67 -11.97
N LEU A 138 16.75 -14.08 -10.76
CA LEU A 138 17.48 -13.83 -9.51
C LEU A 138 18.08 -15.14 -8.95
N PRO A 139 19.40 -15.40 -9.09
CA PRO A 139 20.06 -16.56 -8.50
C PRO A 139 20.03 -16.51 -6.96
N LEU A 140 19.59 -17.60 -6.33
CA LEU A 140 19.37 -17.62 -4.88
C LEU A 140 20.65 -17.89 -4.08
N HIS A 141 21.52 -18.78 -4.56
CA HIS A 141 22.78 -19.07 -3.89
C HIS A 141 23.85 -19.55 -4.88
N LYS A 142 25.10 -19.07 -4.70
CA LYS A 142 26.22 -19.35 -5.61
C LYS A 142 26.58 -20.84 -5.77
N SER A 143 26.15 -21.69 -4.84
CA SER A 143 26.37 -23.15 -4.90
C SER A 143 25.20 -23.94 -5.51
N THR A 144 24.19 -23.28 -6.06
CA THR A 144 22.99 -23.94 -6.61
C THR A 144 22.55 -23.27 -7.91
N ARG A 145 21.97 -24.04 -8.84
CA ARG A 145 21.28 -23.47 -10.02
C ARG A 145 19.91 -22.85 -9.68
N LYS A 146 19.49 -22.91 -8.42
CA LYS A 146 18.17 -22.43 -7.99
C LYS A 146 18.08 -20.92 -8.12
N GLN A 147 17.04 -20.46 -8.81
CA GLN A 147 16.78 -19.05 -9.06
C GLN A 147 15.29 -18.75 -8.99
N PHE A 148 14.97 -17.53 -8.61
CA PHE A 148 13.62 -16.97 -8.72
C PHE A 148 13.45 -16.22 -10.04
N TRP A 149 12.24 -16.25 -10.57
CA TRP A 149 11.77 -15.34 -11.62
C TRP A 149 10.52 -14.65 -11.10
N PRO A 150 10.68 -13.50 -10.39
CA PRO A 150 9.55 -12.74 -9.89
C PRO A 150 8.89 -11.93 -11.01
N ILE A 151 7.57 -11.85 -10.94
CA ILE A 151 6.76 -10.84 -11.61
C ILE A 151 6.57 -9.70 -10.60
N LEU A 152 7.30 -8.62 -10.81
CA LEU A 152 7.29 -7.42 -9.98
C LEU A 152 6.40 -6.34 -10.63
N MET A 153 5.82 -5.47 -9.81
CA MET A 153 4.87 -4.43 -10.22
C MET A 153 5.14 -3.12 -9.45
N SER A 154 5.06 -1.97 -10.12
CA SER A 154 5.00 -0.65 -9.48
C SER A 154 3.93 0.24 -10.10
N ILE A 155 3.42 1.19 -9.31
CA ILE A 155 2.35 2.13 -9.69
C ILE A 155 3.02 3.46 -10.10
N GLN A 156 2.84 3.90 -11.34
CA GLN A 156 3.52 5.10 -11.85
C GLN A 156 3.12 6.39 -11.11
N GLU A 157 1.87 6.48 -10.68
CA GLU A 157 1.28 7.64 -10.01
C GLU A 157 1.59 7.69 -8.51
N MET A 158 2.14 6.61 -7.94
CA MET A 158 2.46 6.51 -6.51
C MET A 158 3.89 5.96 -6.33
N PRO A 159 4.94 6.73 -6.68
CA PRO A 159 6.33 6.29 -6.58
C PRO A 159 6.81 6.08 -5.13
N GLU A 160 6.04 6.49 -4.13
CA GLU A 160 6.25 6.12 -2.73
C GLU A 160 5.93 4.64 -2.46
N VAL A 161 5.05 4.02 -3.26
CA VAL A 161 4.66 2.60 -3.08
C VAL A 161 5.83 1.71 -3.49
N PRO A 162 6.33 0.83 -2.59
CA PRO A 162 7.42 -0.09 -2.90
C PRO A 162 7.00 -1.08 -3.98
N VAL A 163 7.99 -1.57 -4.74
CA VAL A 163 7.77 -2.60 -5.76
C VAL A 163 7.11 -3.83 -5.15
N LEU A 164 5.95 -4.21 -5.68
CA LEU A 164 5.13 -5.31 -5.18
C LEU A 164 5.35 -6.57 -6.03
N MET A 165 5.43 -7.74 -5.40
CA MET A 165 5.54 -9.03 -6.10
C MET A 165 4.15 -9.61 -6.34
N VAL A 166 3.74 -9.73 -7.61
CA VAL A 166 2.42 -10.28 -8.02
C VAL A 166 2.49 -11.72 -8.51
N GLY A 167 3.69 -12.22 -8.79
CA GLY A 167 3.99 -13.60 -9.12
C GLY A 167 5.45 -13.94 -8.82
N ASN A 168 5.78 -15.22 -8.63
CA ASN A 168 7.15 -15.70 -8.54
C ASN A 168 7.28 -17.16 -8.95
N PHE A 169 8.16 -17.44 -9.91
CA PHE A 169 8.58 -18.79 -10.27
C PHE A 169 9.88 -19.18 -9.57
N PHE A 170 10.05 -20.46 -9.29
CA PHE A 170 11.22 -21.06 -8.65
C PHE A 170 11.63 -22.33 -9.38
N GLY A 171 12.90 -22.41 -9.80
CA GLY A 171 13.44 -23.59 -10.48
C GLY A 171 14.95 -23.54 -10.64
N GLU A 172 15.53 -24.54 -11.31
CA GLU A 172 16.97 -24.58 -11.64
C GLU A 172 17.36 -23.79 -12.90
N SER A 173 16.40 -23.10 -13.51
CA SER A 173 16.61 -22.30 -14.72
C SER A 173 15.47 -21.27 -14.81
N LYS A 174 15.26 -20.63 -15.98
CA LYS A 174 14.07 -19.81 -16.20
C LYS A 174 12.83 -20.73 -16.37
N PRO A 175 11.58 -20.24 -16.26
CA PRO A 175 10.42 -21.06 -16.63
C PRO A 175 10.58 -21.54 -18.07
N HIS A 176 10.29 -22.82 -18.35
CA HIS A 176 10.45 -23.37 -19.70
C HIS A 176 9.30 -22.97 -20.62
N SER A 177 8.14 -22.68 -20.03
CA SER A 177 6.93 -22.24 -20.70
C SER A 177 6.64 -20.77 -20.34
N THR A 178 6.90 -19.86 -21.28
CA THR A 178 6.49 -18.44 -21.17
C THR A 178 4.97 -18.33 -21.04
N GLU A 179 4.23 -19.25 -21.68
CA GLU A 179 2.78 -19.37 -21.63
C GLU A 179 2.29 -19.64 -20.19
N GLU A 180 2.72 -20.73 -19.55
CA GLU A 180 2.30 -21.06 -18.17
C GLU A 180 2.69 -19.97 -17.16
N TYR A 181 3.84 -19.33 -17.36
CA TYR A 181 4.37 -18.29 -16.48
C TYR A 181 3.62 -16.95 -16.60
N LEU A 182 3.19 -16.55 -17.81
CA LEU A 182 2.53 -15.25 -18.05
C LEU A 182 1.01 -15.33 -18.22
N ARG A 183 0.43 -16.49 -18.53
CA ARG A 183 -1.02 -16.63 -18.76
C ARG A 183 -1.87 -16.13 -17.58
N PRO A 184 -1.55 -16.41 -16.30
CA PRO A 184 -2.33 -15.86 -15.18
C PRO A 184 -2.27 -14.32 -15.11
N LEU A 185 -1.09 -13.73 -15.34
CA LEU A 185 -0.90 -12.28 -15.39
C LEU A 185 -1.69 -11.64 -16.53
N VAL A 186 -1.62 -12.21 -17.74
CA VAL A 186 -2.32 -11.70 -18.92
C VAL A 186 -3.84 -11.80 -18.75
N ASN A 187 -4.35 -12.90 -18.21
CA ASN A 187 -5.77 -13.08 -17.95
C ASN A 187 -6.29 -12.05 -16.94
N GLU A 188 -5.59 -11.88 -15.80
CA GLU A 188 -5.98 -10.93 -14.77
C GLU A 188 -5.87 -9.47 -15.27
N LEU A 189 -4.83 -9.13 -16.04
CA LEU A 189 -4.69 -7.80 -16.64
C LEU A 189 -5.84 -7.46 -17.60
N ASN A 190 -6.25 -8.40 -18.45
CA ASN A 190 -7.39 -8.19 -19.34
C ASN A 190 -8.69 -7.93 -18.55
N GLU A 191 -8.94 -8.72 -17.49
CA GLU A 191 -10.09 -8.53 -16.60
C GLU A 191 -10.05 -7.14 -15.90
N LEU A 192 -8.90 -6.76 -15.35
CA LEU A 192 -8.71 -5.51 -14.62
C LEU A 192 -8.78 -4.27 -15.52
N MET A 193 -8.24 -4.34 -16.74
CA MET A 193 -8.33 -3.26 -17.72
C MET A 193 -9.73 -3.07 -18.29
N GLN A 194 -10.53 -4.15 -18.38
CA GLN A 194 -11.92 -4.06 -18.83
C GLN A 194 -12.89 -3.63 -17.72
N ASN A 195 -12.71 -4.12 -16.49
CA ASN A 195 -13.71 -4.00 -15.42
C ASN A 195 -13.27 -3.12 -14.24
N SER A 196 -12.06 -2.57 -14.26
CA SER A 196 -11.43 -1.86 -13.14
C SER A 196 -11.25 -2.73 -11.87
N ILE A 197 -10.68 -2.15 -10.81
CA ILE A 197 -10.56 -2.78 -9.49
C ILE A 197 -11.22 -1.91 -8.42
N VAL A 198 -12.02 -2.53 -7.55
CA VAL A 198 -12.54 -1.89 -6.33
C VAL A 198 -11.57 -2.16 -5.18
N ILE A 199 -11.01 -1.10 -4.60
CA ILE A 199 -10.07 -1.13 -3.48
C ILE A 199 -10.60 -0.18 -2.40
N ALA A 200 -10.84 -0.68 -1.18
CA ALA A 200 -11.35 0.13 -0.07
C ALA A 200 -12.56 1.02 -0.47
N ASN A 201 -13.58 0.40 -1.07
CA ASN A 201 -14.80 0.99 -1.63
C ASN A 201 -14.59 2.07 -2.72
N LYS A 202 -13.40 2.16 -3.30
CA LYS A 202 -13.06 3.08 -4.39
C LYS A 202 -12.76 2.30 -5.68
N THR A 203 -13.41 2.66 -6.77
CA THR A 203 -13.10 2.12 -8.11
C THR A 203 -11.83 2.78 -8.65
N ILE A 204 -10.88 1.96 -9.11
CA ILE A 204 -9.60 2.37 -9.67
C ILE A 204 -9.47 1.80 -11.07
N GLU A 205 -9.27 2.65 -12.07
CA GLU A 205 -8.97 2.24 -13.44
C GLU A 205 -7.56 1.63 -13.52
N VAL A 206 -7.40 0.48 -14.19
CA VAL A 206 -6.09 -0.18 -14.34
C VAL A 206 -5.61 -0.06 -15.78
N ARG A 207 -4.35 0.35 -15.97
CA ARG A 207 -3.68 0.43 -17.28
C ARG A 207 -2.31 -0.23 -17.20
N VAL A 208 -1.87 -0.90 -18.25
CA VAL A 208 -0.48 -1.33 -18.40
C VAL A 208 0.33 -0.20 -19.03
N ARG A 209 1.42 0.21 -18.37
CA ARG A 209 2.34 1.25 -18.85
C ARG A 209 3.56 0.68 -19.57
N ALA A 210 4.19 -0.33 -18.98
CA ALA A 210 5.44 -0.89 -19.48
C ALA A 210 5.69 -2.31 -18.95
N PHE A 211 6.38 -3.12 -19.74
CA PHE A 211 7.13 -4.29 -19.27
C PHE A 211 8.62 -3.96 -19.33
N ILE A 212 9.30 -4.04 -18.19
CA ILE A 212 10.71 -3.73 -18.00
C ILE A 212 11.46 -5.05 -17.85
N ALA A 213 12.47 -5.26 -18.68
CA ALA A 213 13.29 -6.48 -18.65
C ALA A 213 14.64 -6.22 -19.31
N ASP A 214 15.67 -6.89 -18.80
CA ASP A 214 16.99 -6.94 -19.44
C ASP A 214 16.93 -7.66 -20.81
N SER A 215 18.03 -7.78 -21.55
CA SER A 215 17.98 -8.40 -22.89
C SER A 215 17.60 -9.90 -22.86
N PRO A 216 18.26 -10.77 -22.06
CA PRO A 216 17.82 -12.14 -21.77
C PRO A 216 16.34 -12.31 -21.37
N ALA A 217 15.85 -11.56 -20.37
CA ALA A 217 14.49 -11.68 -19.88
C ALA A 217 13.48 -11.12 -20.91
N ARG A 218 13.80 -10.02 -21.60
CA ARG A 218 12.96 -9.45 -22.68
C ARG A 218 12.85 -10.39 -23.88
N ALA A 219 13.88 -11.19 -24.17
CA ALA A 219 13.78 -12.24 -25.18
C ALA A 219 12.84 -13.36 -24.72
N PHE A 220 13.00 -13.84 -23.48
CA PHE A 220 12.14 -14.90 -22.92
C PHE A 220 10.64 -14.55 -22.89
N ILE A 221 10.27 -13.33 -22.49
CA ILE A 221 8.85 -12.92 -22.42
C ILE A 221 8.22 -12.59 -23.78
N LYS A 222 9.01 -12.56 -24.87
CA LYS A 222 8.50 -12.27 -26.22
C LYS A 222 8.19 -13.51 -27.07
N GLY A 223 8.82 -14.65 -26.75
CA GLY A 223 8.91 -15.81 -27.65
C GLY A 223 10.19 -15.77 -28.48
#